data_AF-A0A1G0CR77-F1
#
_entry.id   AF-A0A1G0CR77-F1
#
_cell.length_a   1.000
_cell.length_b   1.000
_cell.length_c   1.000
_cell.angle_alpha   90.00
_cell.angle_beta   90.00
_cell.angle_gamma   90.00
#
_symmetry.space_group_name_H-M   'P 1'
#
loop_
_entity.id
_entity.type
_entity.pdbx_description
1 polymer ?
#
loop_
_entity_poly.entity_id
_entity_poly.type
_entity_poly.pdbx_seq_one_letter_code
_entity_poly.pdbx_strand_id
1 'polypeptide(L)'
;MYEITRDGFTLLCMGFTGPEAMVWKERYIEAFNQMEAALRQPPEQLKRMVEALAGEVLRDKPERRKLLRYRKMGLSVLEISRLVRRNEATVRREIVLMEACGLLQVTPQMVAKRALALSNLPHKGGAA
;
A
#
# COMPACT_ATOMS: atom_id res chain seq x y z
N MET A 1 29.95 -11.02 3.26
CA MET A 1 28.74 -10.61 4.00
C MET A 1 28.05 -11.90 4.41
N TYR A 2 27.61 -12.02 5.67
CA TYR A 2 26.91 -13.22 6.15
C TYR A 2 25.41 -12.92 6.27
N GLU A 3 24.56 -13.81 5.74
CA GLU A 3 23.11 -13.73 5.87
C GLU A 3 22.65 -14.70 6.96
N ILE A 4 21.81 -14.22 7.87
CA ILE A 4 21.16 -15.03 8.90
C ILE A 4 19.68 -14.64 8.98
N THR A 5 18.82 -15.61 9.27
CA THR A 5 17.39 -15.37 9.50
C THR A 5 17.18 -14.67 10.84
N ARG A 6 16.07 -13.94 10.98
CA ARG A 6 15.65 -13.35 12.27
C ARG A 6 15.66 -14.38 13.39
N ASP A 7 15.03 -15.52 13.13
CA ASP A 7 14.86 -16.58 14.12
C ASP A 7 16.22 -17.21 14.51
N GLY A 8 17.13 -17.35 13.53
CA GLY A 8 18.51 -17.78 13.78
C GLY A 8 19.30 -16.77 14.64
N PHE A 9 19.13 -15.47 14.40
CA PHE A 9 19.70 -14.43 15.24
C PHE A 9 19.11 -14.45 16.66
N THR A 10 17.79 -14.57 16.79
CA THR A 10 17.09 -14.65 18.08
C THR A 10 17.58 -15.83 18.91
N LEU A 11 17.81 -16.99 18.28
CA LEU A 11 18.31 -18.19 18.95
C LEU A 11 19.74 -18.00 19.49
N LEU A 12 20.60 -17.29 18.75
CA LEU A 12 21.98 -16.96 19.15
C LEU A 12 22.02 -15.93 20.30
N CYS A 13 21.17 -14.91 20.26
CA CYS A 13 21.20 -13.81 21.23
C CYS A 13 20.73 -14.19 22.64
N MET A 14 19.97 -15.27 22.80
CA MET A 14 19.32 -15.62 24.07
C MET A 14 20.29 -16.02 25.20
N GLY A 15 21.59 -16.23 24.94
CA GLY A 15 22.63 -16.30 25.99
C GLY A 15 22.65 -17.55 26.89
N PHE A 16 21.61 -18.38 26.89
CA PHE A 16 21.57 -19.67 27.61
C PHE A 16 21.64 -20.87 26.64
N THR A 17 22.20 -21.99 27.10
CA THR A 17 22.46 -23.20 26.30
C THR A 17 22.02 -24.47 27.04
N GLY A 18 21.81 -25.57 26.30
CA GLY A 18 21.34 -26.85 26.83
C GLY A 18 20.09 -27.38 26.12
N PRO A 19 19.71 -28.65 26.37
CA PRO A 19 18.57 -29.28 25.69
C PRO A 19 17.22 -28.63 26.06
N GLU A 20 17.00 -28.34 27.35
CA GLU A 20 15.77 -27.66 27.82
C GLU A 20 15.69 -26.22 27.31
N ALA A 21 16.85 -25.54 27.33
CA ALA A 21 17.02 -24.23 26.74
C ALA A 21 16.59 -24.20 25.27
N MET A 22 17.03 -25.17 24.47
CA MET A 22 16.69 -25.24 23.05
C MET A 22 15.17 -25.34 22.82
N VAL A 23 14.51 -26.24 23.55
CA VAL A 23 13.05 -26.42 23.49
C VAL A 23 12.31 -25.14 23.86
N TRP A 24 12.82 -24.41 24.87
CA TRP A 24 12.24 -23.11 25.25
C TRP A 24 12.39 -22.07 24.13
N LYS A 25 13.57 -21.98 23.48
CA LYS A 25 13.83 -21.00 22.41
C LYS A 25 12.93 -21.24 21.20
N GLU A 26 12.77 -22.51 20.81
CA GLU A 26 11.87 -22.89 19.71
C GLU A 26 10.44 -22.45 20.00
N ARG A 27 9.92 -22.76 21.20
CA ARG A 27 8.56 -22.35 21.61
C ARG A 27 8.39 -20.84 21.67
N TYR A 28 9.40 -20.12 22.15
CA TYR A 28 9.38 -18.66 22.17
C TYR A 28 9.27 -18.09 20.75
N ILE A 29 10.13 -18.56 19.84
CA ILE A 29 10.14 -18.12 18.43
C ILE A 29 8.79 -18.41 17.78
N GLU A 30 8.24 -19.61 18.00
CA GLU A 30 6.94 -19.99 17.47
C GLU A 30 5.81 -19.07 17.98
N ALA A 31 5.73 -18.85 19.29
CA ALA A 31 4.72 -17.97 19.89
C ALA A 31 4.85 -16.52 19.39
N PHE A 32 6.09 -16.02 19.25
CA PHE A 32 6.34 -14.69 18.71
C PHE A 32 5.93 -14.58 17.24
N ASN A 33 6.24 -15.58 16.42
CA ASN A 33 5.85 -15.61 15.02
C ASN A 33 4.31 -15.63 14.86
N GLN A 34 3.60 -16.36 15.73
CA GLN A 34 2.13 -16.36 15.76
C GLN A 34 1.57 -14.99 16.16
N MET A 35 2.13 -14.35 17.20
CA MET A 35 1.75 -13.01 17.63
C MET A 35 2.00 -11.97 16.52
N GLU A 36 3.16 -12.00 15.87
CA GLU A 36 3.47 -11.12 14.76
C GLU A 36 2.48 -11.30 13.61
N ALA A 37 2.17 -12.54 13.24
CA ALA A 37 1.20 -12.83 12.18
C ALA A 37 -0.20 -12.26 12.52
N ALA A 38 -0.63 -12.37 13.78
CA ALA A 38 -1.89 -11.81 14.26
C ALA A 38 -1.91 -10.27 14.24
N LEU A 39 -0.78 -9.62 14.55
CA LEU A 39 -0.67 -8.16 14.61
C LEU A 39 -0.33 -7.50 13.26
N ARG A 40 0.16 -8.27 12.28
CA ARG A 40 0.55 -7.76 10.97
C ARG A 40 -0.64 -7.24 10.15
N GLN A 41 -1.84 -7.72 10.44
CA GLN A 41 -3.06 -7.22 9.82
C GLN A 41 -3.83 -6.35 10.83
N PRO A 42 -4.36 -5.20 10.39
CA PRO A 42 -5.32 -4.45 11.21
C PRO A 42 -6.46 -5.39 11.62
N PRO A 43 -7.01 -5.26 12.84
CA PRO A 43 -8.17 -6.03 13.24
C PRO A 43 -9.26 -5.93 12.16
N GLU A 44 -9.85 -7.05 11.75
CA GLU A 44 -10.86 -7.07 10.67
C GLU A 44 -12.01 -6.09 10.93
N GLN A 45 -12.35 -5.86 12.20
CA GLN A 45 -13.32 -4.86 12.60
C GLN A 45 -12.90 -3.42 12.21
N LEU A 46 -11.65 -3.04 12.46
CA LEU A 46 -11.13 -1.72 12.09
C LEU A 46 -11.14 -1.54 10.56
N LYS A 47 -10.75 -2.58 9.83
CA LYS A 47 -10.80 -2.59 8.36
C LYS A 47 -12.22 -2.35 7.84
N ARG A 48 -13.21 -3.08 8.37
CA ARG A 48 -14.62 -2.89 8.03
C ARG A 48 -15.13 -1.48 8.37
N MET A 49 -14.75 -0.92 9.52
CA MET A 49 -15.12 0.45 9.90
C MET A 49 -14.54 1.48 8.93
N VAL A 50 -13.26 1.34 8.56
CA VAL A 50 -12.61 2.22 7.58
C VAL A 50 -13.27 2.09 6.21
N GLU A 51 -13.60 0.89 5.76
CA GLU A 51 -14.31 0.65 4.50
C GLU A 51 -15.73 1.25 4.49
N ALA A 52 -16.47 1.12 5.59
CA ALA A 52 -17.79 1.71 5.75
C ALA A 52 -17.72 3.25 5.71
N LEU A 53 -16.78 3.84 6.45
CA LEU A 53 -16.53 5.28 6.47
C LEU A 53 -16.10 5.79 5.08
N ALA A 54 -15.20 5.08 4.41
CA ALA A 54 -14.81 5.36 3.04
C ALA A 54 -16.02 5.38 2.09
N GLY A 55 -16.95 4.42 2.25
CA GLY A 55 -18.20 4.38 1.51
C GLY A 55 -19.07 5.61 1.73
N GLU A 56 -19.22 6.07 2.98
CA GLU A 56 -19.95 7.32 3.30
C GLU A 56 -19.28 8.56 2.70
N VAL A 57 -17.96 8.70 2.87
CA VAL A 57 -17.19 9.85 2.34
C VAL A 57 -17.30 9.94 0.81
N LEU A 58 -17.41 8.79 0.12
CA LEU A 58 -17.56 8.74 -1.33
C LEU A 58 -19.02 8.92 -1.82
N ARG A 59 -20.02 8.76 -0.94
CA ARG A 59 -21.44 9.03 -1.26
C ARG A 59 -21.71 10.51 -1.44
N ASP A 60 -21.15 11.34 -0.56
CA ASP A 60 -21.36 12.79 -0.57
C ASP A 60 -20.89 13.49 -1.85
N LYS A 61 -19.94 12.89 -2.58
CA LYS A 61 -19.36 13.49 -3.79
C LYS A 61 -19.19 12.44 -4.90
N PRO A 62 -20.17 12.27 -5.81
CA PRO A 62 -20.14 11.23 -6.83
C PRO A 62 -18.96 11.38 -7.81
N GLU A 63 -18.42 12.59 -7.98
CA GLU A 63 -17.21 12.85 -8.77
C GLU A 63 -15.96 12.20 -8.18
N ARG A 64 -15.82 12.20 -6.84
CA ARG A 64 -14.71 11.54 -6.14
C ARG A 64 -14.72 10.03 -6.38
N ARG A 65 -15.91 9.44 -6.39
CA ARG A 65 -16.09 8.02 -6.71
C ARG A 65 -15.64 7.69 -8.14
N LYS A 66 -15.99 8.54 -9.12
CA LYS A 66 -15.53 8.39 -10.51
C LYS A 66 -14.00 8.54 -10.62
N LEU A 67 -13.44 9.56 -9.96
CA LEU A 67 -12.00 9.79 -9.92
C LEU A 67 -11.25 8.58 -9.34
N LEU A 68 -11.71 8.04 -8.21
CA LEU A 68 -11.11 6.86 -7.59
C LEU A 68 -11.17 5.64 -8.52
N ARG A 69 -12.31 5.42 -9.19
CA ARG A 69 -12.49 4.35 -10.16
C ARG A 69 -11.51 4.49 -11.34
N TYR A 70 -11.45 5.66 -11.96
CA TYR A 70 -10.55 5.89 -13.10
C TYR A 70 -9.09 5.79 -12.70
N ARG A 71 -8.75 6.23 -11.50
CA ARG A 71 -7.39 6.10 -10.98
C ARG A 71 -7.01 4.63 -10.74
N LYS A 72 -7.91 3.82 -10.19
CA LYS A 72 -7.73 2.36 -10.06
C LYS A 72 -7.62 1.64 -11.41
N MET A 73 -8.30 2.15 -12.45
CA MET A 73 -8.15 1.66 -13.84
C MET A 73 -6.80 2.01 -14.48
N GLY A 74 -6.01 2.90 -13.84
CA GLY A 74 -4.67 3.29 -14.27
C GLY A 74 -4.63 4.54 -15.13
N LEU A 75 -5.72 5.31 -15.22
CA LEU A 75 -5.74 6.55 -16.00
C LEU A 75 -4.81 7.60 -15.39
N SER A 76 -4.24 8.42 -16.27
CA SER A 76 -3.45 9.60 -15.92
C SER A 76 -4.34 10.71 -15.34
N VAL A 77 -3.72 11.60 -14.58
CA VAL A 77 -4.40 12.78 -14.02
C VAL A 77 -5.03 13.63 -15.13
N LEU A 78 -4.37 13.74 -16.28
CA LEU A 78 -4.84 14.51 -17.43
C LEU A 78 -6.10 13.88 -18.07
N GLU A 79 -6.13 12.56 -18.21
CA GLU A 79 -7.31 11.86 -18.74
C GLU A 79 -8.48 11.96 -17.75
N ILE A 80 -8.20 11.81 -16.46
CA ILE A 80 -9.21 11.95 -15.40
C ILE A 80 -9.76 13.37 -15.36
N SER A 81 -8.91 14.40 -15.48
CA SER A 81 -9.35 15.81 -15.47
C SER A 81 -10.27 16.14 -16.64
N ARG A 82 -9.97 15.59 -17.83
CA ARG A 82 -10.83 15.68 -19.02
C ARG A 82 -12.18 14.97 -18.82
N LEU A 83 -12.17 13.74 -18.29
CA LEU A 83 -13.38 12.93 -18.08
C LEU A 83 -14.32 13.52 -17.01
N VAL A 84 -13.77 14.08 -15.93
CA VAL A 84 -14.53 14.66 -14.82
C VAL A 84 -14.78 16.17 -15.03
N ARG A 85 -14.26 16.76 -16.11
CA ARG A 85 -14.37 18.20 -16.44
C ARG A 85 -13.91 19.12 -15.30
N ARG A 86 -12.76 18.82 -14.70
CA ARG A 86 -12.18 19.64 -13.61
C ARG A 86 -10.75 20.02 -13.89
N ASN A 87 -10.28 21.05 -13.18
CA ASN A 87 -8.90 21.49 -13.23
C ASN A 87 -7.96 20.35 -12.78
N GLU A 88 -6.87 20.14 -13.51
CA GLU A 88 -5.87 19.11 -13.23
C GLU A 88 -5.27 19.24 -11.83
N ALA A 89 -4.98 20.47 -11.37
CA ALA A 89 -4.44 20.72 -10.02
C ALA A 89 -5.43 20.30 -8.92
N THR A 90 -6.73 20.40 -9.16
CA THR A 90 -7.76 19.91 -8.23
C THR A 90 -7.79 18.38 -8.21
N VAL A 91 -7.74 17.74 -9.38
CA VAL A 91 -7.67 16.26 -9.48
C VAL A 91 -6.41 15.72 -8.80
N ARG A 92 -5.25 16.36 -8.98
CA ARG A 92 -4.00 15.98 -8.30
C ARG A 92 -4.16 16.05 -6.78
N ARG A 93 -4.64 17.17 -6.26
CA ARG A 93 -4.88 17.35 -4.81
C ARG A 93 -5.81 16.27 -4.27
N GLU A 94 -6.87 15.95 -5.01
CA GLU A 94 -7.85 14.97 -4.57
C GLU A 94 -7.30 13.53 -4.59
N ILE A 95 -6.45 13.18 -5.55
CA ILE A 95 -5.71 11.92 -5.56
C ILE A 95 -4.77 11.83 -4.35
N VAL A 96 -4.01 12.89 -4.06
CA VAL A 96 -3.11 12.93 -2.90
C VAL A 96 -3.88 12.76 -1.59
N LEU A 97 -5.04 13.40 -1.46
CA LEU A 97 -5.90 13.23 -0.28
C LEU A 97 -6.44 11.81 -0.18
N MET A 98 -6.82 11.17 -1.30
CA MET A 98 -7.27 9.78 -1.29
C MET A 98 -6.15 8.81 -0.92
N GLU A 99 -4.91 9.08 -1.32
CA GLU A 99 -3.72 8.31 -0.90
C GLU A 99 -3.46 8.50 0.60
N ALA A 100 -3.47 9.75 1.09
CA ALA A 100 -3.26 10.06 2.50
C ALA A 100 -4.33 9.46 3.43
N CYS A 101 -5.58 9.40 2.96
CA CYS A 101 -6.69 8.78 3.70
C CYS A 101 -6.78 7.25 3.50
N GLY A 102 -5.84 6.63 2.77
CA GLY A 102 -5.83 5.18 2.53
C GLY A 102 -6.92 4.65 1.60
N LEU A 103 -7.67 5.54 0.93
CA LEU A 103 -8.74 5.19 -0.02
C LEU A 103 -8.18 4.65 -1.34
N LEU A 104 -6.93 5.02 -1.65
CA LEU A 104 -6.19 4.56 -2.80
C LEU A 104 -4.85 4.00 -2.34
N GLN A 105 -4.65 2.70 -2.48
CA GLN A 105 -3.34 2.08 -2.31
C GLN A 105 -2.63 2.07 -3.67
N VAL A 106 -1.43 2.66 -3.74
CA VAL A 106 -0.60 2.59 -4.95
C VAL A 106 -0.10 1.15 -5.09
N THR A 107 -0.72 0.38 -5.99
CA THR A 107 -0.27 -0.99 -6.24
C THR A 107 0.97 -1.00 -7.15
N PRO A 108 1.84 -2.02 -7.05
CA PRO A 108 2.97 -2.18 -7.97
C PRO A 108 2.55 -2.18 -9.45
N GLN A 109 1.35 -2.68 -9.74
CA GLN A 109 0.74 -2.67 -11.07
C GLN A 109 0.44 -1.26 -11.59
N MET A 110 0.01 -0.34 -10.72
CA MET A 110 -0.22 1.07 -11.08
C MET A 110 1.10 1.80 -11.37
N VAL A 111 2.17 1.44 -10.66
CA VAL A 111 3.53 1.96 -10.90
C VAL A 111 4.07 1.43 -12.24
N ALA A 112 3.92 0.14 -12.51
CA ALA A 112 4.32 -0.46 -13.77
C ALA A 112 3.57 0.13 -14.98
N LYS A 113 2.25 0.31 -14.88
CA LYS A 113 1.45 0.98 -15.93
C LYS A 113 1.87 2.44 -16.13
N ARG A 114 2.23 3.16 -15.06
CA ARG A 114 2.79 4.52 -15.17
C ARG A 114 4.13 4.53 -15.90
N ALA A 115 5.03 3.61 -15.54
CA ALA A 115 6.32 3.47 -16.22
C ALA A 115 6.14 3.18 -17.72
N LEU A 116 5.21 2.29 -18.07
CA LEU A 116 4.85 1.96 -19.45
C LEU A 116 4.20 3.14 -20.20
N ALA A 117 3.34 3.91 -19.54
CA ALA A 117 2.73 5.10 -20.13
C ALA A 117 3.76 6.21 -20.39
N LEU A 118 4.78 6.33 -19.52
CA LEU A 118 5.87 7.29 -19.69
C LEU A 118 6.84 6.88 -20.80
N SER A 119 7.10 5.58 -20.98
CA SER A 119 7.93 5.08 -22.10
C SER A 119 7.25 5.23 -23.46
N ASN A 120 5.92 5.31 -23.49
CA ASN A 120 5.11 5.44 -24.71
C ASN A 120 4.75 6.89 -25.05
N LEU A 121 5.20 7.88 -24.27
CA LEU A 121 5.02 9.28 -24.62
C LEU A 121 5.93 9.61 -25.81
N PRO A 122 5.42 10.22 -26.89
CA PRO A 122 6.30 10.69 -27.95
C PRO A 122 7.29 11.67 -27.33
N HIS A 123 8.58 11.39 -27.51
CA HIS A 123 9.64 12.37 -27.25
C HIS A 123 9.24 13.64 -28.00
N LYS A 124 8.67 14.62 -27.28
CA LYS A 124 8.57 15.97 -27.81
C LYS A 124 10.01 16.41 -28.01
N GLY A 125 10.40 16.42 -29.28
CA GLY A 125 11.74 16.79 -29.71
C GLY A 125 12.19 18.08 -29.06
N GLY A 126 13.49 18.14 -28.78
CA GLY A 126 14.17 19.39 -28.50
C GLY A 126 13.81 20.39 -29.59
N ALA A 127 13.19 21.50 -29.18
CA ALA A 127 13.21 22.71 -29.97
C ALA A 127 14.55 23.39 -29.68
N ALA A 128 15.25 23.69 -30.77
CA ALA A 128 16.42 24.54 -30.85
C ALA A 128 16.19 25.93 -30.25
#